data_AF-A0A924PRB1-F1
#
_entry.id   AF-A0A924PRB1-F1
#
_cell.length_a   1.000
_cell.length_b   1.000
_cell.length_c   1.000
_cell.angle_alpha   90.00
_cell.angle_beta   90.00
_cell.angle_gamma   90.00
#
_symmetry.space_group_name_H-M   'P 1'
#
loop_
_entity.id
_entity.type
_entity.pdbx_description
1 polymer ?
#
loop_
_entity_poly.entity_id
_entity_poly.type
_entity_poly.pdbx_seq_one_letter_code
_entity_poly.pdbx_strand_id
1 'polypeptide(L)'
;MRFRFPIVIIDEDFRSENTSGLGIRALADAIVKEGFEVLGVTNYGDLSQFAQQQSRASAFILSIDDEEFGAGSKGEVDSALKALRAFVSEIRFKNADIPIYLYGETRTSQHIPNDILRELHGFIHMFEETPEFLARHVIREAKSYLDSLAPPFFKALLDYADDGSYSWHCPGHSGGVAFLKSPVGQMYHQFYGENMLRADVCNAVEELGQLPDHNGAIGASERNAARIFNADHCFFVTNGTSTSNKMVWHHTVAPDDVVVVDRNCHKSILHSIIMCGAIPVFMTPTRNHYGIIGPIP
;
A
#
# COMPACT_ATOMS: atom_id res chain seq x y z
N MET A 1 0.03 -17.27 -3.28
CA MET A 1 -0.10 -16.79 -1.87
C MET A 1 -1.48 -16.15 -1.68
N ARG A 2 -2.08 -16.18 -0.49
CA ARG A 2 -3.41 -15.56 -0.26
C ARG A 2 -3.32 -14.32 0.63
N PHE A 3 -3.30 -13.14 0.01
CA PHE A 3 -3.52 -11.89 0.72
C PHE A 3 -4.99 -11.75 1.12
N ARG A 4 -5.25 -11.14 2.28
CA ARG A 4 -6.60 -10.95 2.80
C ARG A 4 -6.95 -9.47 2.80
N PHE A 5 -7.66 -9.05 1.76
CA PHE A 5 -8.20 -7.70 1.62
C PHE A 5 -9.71 -7.79 1.39
N PRO A 6 -10.54 -7.82 2.45
CA PRO A 6 -11.99 -7.90 2.31
C PRO A 6 -12.60 -6.76 1.50
N ILE A 7 -13.74 -7.05 0.89
CA ILE A 7 -14.68 -6.03 0.39
C ILE A 7 -15.53 -5.60 1.58
N VAL A 8 -15.55 -4.30 1.87
CA VAL A 8 -16.29 -3.75 3.00
C VAL A 8 -17.66 -3.27 2.51
N ILE A 9 -18.71 -3.80 3.12
CA ILE A 9 -20.09 -3.41 2.86
C ILE A 9 -20.59 -2.62 4.07
N ILE A 10 -21.02 -1.40 3.84
CA ILE A 10 -21.62 -0.53 4.85
C ILE A 10 -23.09 -0.36 4.49
N ASP A 11 -23.95 -1.00 5.28
CA ASP A 11 -25.40 -0.97 5.08
C ASP A 11 -26.10 -1.11 6.44
N GLU A 12 -26.93 -0.12 6.80
CA GLU A 12 -27.70 -0.14 8.05
C GLU A 12 -28.59 -1.38 8.14
N ASP A 13 -29.07 -1.86 7.00
CA ASP A 13 -29.94 -3.01 6.87
C ASP A 13 -29.21 -4.33 6.65
N PHE A 14 -27.88 -4.35 6.73
CA PHE A 14 -27.10 -5.57 6.49
C PHE A 14 -27.55 -6.75 7.39
N ARG A 15 -28.11 -6.47 8.56
CA ARG A 15 -28.65 -7.46 9.51
C ARG A 15 -30.18 -7.50 9.61
N SER A 16 -30.88 -6.67 8.84
CA SER A 16 -32.35 -6.57 8.83
C SER A 16 -32.98 -7.61 7.90
N GLU A 17 -34.15 -8.15 8.23
CA GLU A 17 -34.91 -9.09 7.37
C GLU A 17 -35.78 -8.39 6.30
N ASN A 18 -35.40 -7.17 5.88
CA ASN A 18 -36.08 -6.43 4.84
C ASN A 18 -35.48 -6.70 3.45
N THR A 19 -36.13 -6.16 2.42
CA THR A 19 -35.77 -6.38 1.01
C THR A 19 -34.39 -5.84 0.66
N SER A 20 -34.02 -4.66 1.19
CA SER A 20 -32.68 -4.07 1.09
C SER A 20 -31.62 -4.99 1.70
N GLY A 21 -31.81 -5.40 2.95
CA GLY A 21 -30.91 -6.30 3.68
C GLY A 21 -30.76 -7.68 3.02
N LEU A 22 -31.82 -8.23 2.43
CA LEU A 22 -31.74 -9.48 1.68
C LEU A 22 -30.94 -9.33 0.38
N GLY A 23 -31.12 -8.22 -0.35
CA GLY A 23 -30.38 -7.93 -1.57
C GLY A 23 -28.88 -7.80 -1.35
N ILE A 24 -28.47 -7.02 -0.35
CA ILE A 24 -27.04 -6.82 -0.07
C ILE A 24 -26.37 -8.09 0.45
N ARG A 25 -27.08 -8.91 1.25
CA ARG A 25 -26.55 -10.18 1.74
C ARG A 25 -26.41 -11.21 0.62
N ALA A 26 -27.33 -11.24 -0.33
CA ALA A 26 -27.19 -12.08 -1.51
C ALA A 26 -25.94 -11.69 -2.32
N LEU A 27 -25.63 -10.39 -2.44
CA LEU A 27 -24.39 -9.92 -3.05
C LEU A 27 -23.16 -10.32 -2.24
N ALA A 28 -23.20 -10.16 -0.91
CA ALA A 28 -22.13 -10.59 -0.02
C ALA A 28 -21.83 -12.10 -0.15
N ASP A 29 -22.87 -12.93 -0.15
CA ASP A 29 -22.76 -14.39 -0.30
C ASP A 29 -22.20 -14.76 -1.68
N ALA A 30 -22.62 -14.06 -2.74
CA ALA A 30 -22.07 -14.25 -4.08
C ALA A 30 -20.56 -13.91 -4.13
N ILE A 31 -20.12 -12.83 -3.47
CA ILE A 31 -18.70 -12.47 -3.37
C ILE A 31 -17.92 -13.54 -2.60
N VAL A 32 -18.46 -14.04 -1.48
CA VAL A 32 -17.82 -15.10 -0.68
C VAL A 32 -17.70 -16.40 -1.47
N LYS A 33 -18.70 -16.74 -2.28
CA LYS A 33 -18.70 -17.93 -3.14
C LYS A 33 -17.61 -17.88 -4.21
N GLU A 34 -17.24 -16.69 -4.68
CA GLU A 34 -16.12 -16.45 -5.60
C GLU A 34 -14.75 -16.41 -4.87
N GLY A 35 -14.72 -16.63 -3.55
CA GLY A 35 -13.50 -16.77 -2.75
C GLY A 35 -12.95 -15.47 -2.16
N PHE A 36 -13.70 -14.37 -2.19
CA PHE A 36 -13.35 -13.11 -1.55
C PHE A 36 -13.92 -13.03 -0.12
N GLU A 37 -13.23 -12.31 0.75
CA GLU A 37 -13.72 -12.04 2.10
C GLU A 37 -14.63 -10.80 2.07
N VAL A 38 -15.73 -10.83 2.82
CA VAL A 38 -16.66 -9.70 2.96
C VAL A 38 -16.75 -9.30 4.42
N LEU A 39 -16.68 -8.00 4.68
CA LEU A 39 -16.92 -7.42 6.00
C LEU A 39 -18.16 -6.53 5.94
N GLY A 40 -19.27 -7.01 6.52
CA GLY A 40 -20.51 -6.25 6.62
C GLY A 40 -20.61 -5.44 7.92
N VAL A 41 -20.95 -4.16 7.79
CA VAL A 41 -21.03 -3.17 8.88
C VAL A 41 -22.34 -2.40 8.79
N THR A 42 -22.95 -2.08 9.94
CA THR A 42 -24.33 -1.56 10.02
C THR A 42 -24.46 -0.08 10.38
N ASN A 43 -23.40 0.72 10.41
CA ASN A 43 -23.54 2.13 10.84
C ASN A 43 -22.53 3.08 10.20
N TYR A 44 -23.04 4.22 9.73
CA TYR A 44 -22.33 5.41 9.24
C TYR A 44 -21.67 6.26 10.36
N GLY A 45 -21.97 6.02 11.63
CA GLY A 45 -21.44 6.82 12.74
C GLY A 45 -19.93 6.69 12.97
N ASP A 46 -19.32 5.58 12.54
CA ASP A 46 -17.90 5.26 12.79
C ASP A 46 -17.02 5.31 11.52
N LEU A 47 -17.48 6.03 10.49
CA LEU A 47 -16.80 6.15 9.18
C LEU A 47 -15.35 6.63 9.30
N SER A 48 -15.02 7.44 10.30
CA SER A 48 -13.65 7.90 10.55
C SER A 48 -12.74 6.76 11.04
N GLN A 49 -13.26 5.82 11.84
CA GLN A 49 -12.54 4.60 12.24
C GLN A 49 -12.40 3.64 11.05
N PHE A 50 -13.40 3.53 10.18
CA PHE A 50 -13.29 2.70 8.96
C PHE A 50 -12.33 3.29 7.93
N ALA A 51 -12.29 4.60 7.77
CA ALA A 51 -11.27 5.29 6.97
C ALA A 51 -9.86 5.10 7.56
N GLN A 52 -9.71 4.75 8.84
CA GLN A 52 -8.42 4.30 9.39
C GLN A 52 -8.12 2.83 9.07
N GLN A 53 -9.14 1.98 8.88
CA GLN A 53 -9.01 0.57 8.54
C GLN A 53 -8.94 0.27 7.03
N GLN A 54 -9.09 1.28 6.17
CA GLN A 54 -9.03 1.17 4.70
C GLN A 54 -7.82 0.39 4.16
N SER A 55 -6.70 0.33 4.90
CA SER A 55 -5.49 -0.39 4.46
C SER A 55 -5.71 -1.90 4.40
N ARG A 56 -6.84 -2.38 4.93
CA ARG A 56 -7.28 -3.78 4.89
C ARG A 56 -8.38 -4.02 3.86
N ALA A 57 -8.92 -2.98 3.21
CA ALA A 57 -10.03 -3.14 2.27
C ALA A 57 -9.52 -3.22 0.82
N SER A 58 -10.24 -3.96 -0.03
CA SER A 58 -10.02 -3.98 -1.48
C SER A 58 -11.09 -3.20 -2.27
N ALA A 59 -12.26 -2.99 -1.68
CA ALA A 59 -13.32 -2.11 -2.19
C ALA A 59 -14.30 -1.75 -1.06
N PHE A 60 -15.07 -0.69 -1.27
CA PHE A 60 -16.19 -0.28 -0.43
C PHE A 60 -17.50 -0.34 -1.20
N ILE A 61 -18.57 -0.84 -0.58
CA ILE A 61 -19.95 -0.77 -1.06
C ILE A 61 -20.75 -0.04 0.02
N LEU A 62 -21.38 1.07 -0.34
CA LEU A 62 -22.20 1.88 0.57
C LEU A 62 -23.66 1.77 0.15
N SER A 63 -24.51 1.27 1.06
CA SER A 63 -25.94 1.17 0.82
C SER A 63 -26.64 2.48 1.19
N ILE A 64 -27.38 3.05 0.25
CA ILE A 64 -28.18 4.24 0.46
C ILE A 64 -29.64 3.85 0.28
N ASP A 65 -30.47 4.16 1.29
CA ASP A 65 -31.90 3.86 1.27
C ASP A 65 -32.75 5.07 0.83
N ASP A 66 -33.94 4.78 0.30
CA ASP A 66 -34.91 5.75 -0.20
C ASP A 66 -35.57 6.56 0.94
N GLU A 67 -35.58 6.07 2.19
CA GLU A 67 -36.00 6.89 3.33
C GLU A 67 -35.06 8.09 3.56
N GLU A 68 -33.77 7.93 3.26
CA GLU A 68 -32.77 9.01 3.38
C GLU A 68 -32.83 10.03 2.23
N PHE A 69 -33.36 9.66 1.05
CA PHE A 69 -33.26 10.50 -0.17
C PHE A 69 -34.59 10.78 -0.89
N GLY A 70 -35.58 9.91 -0.80
CA GLY A 70 -36.85 9.95 -1.55
C GLY A 70 -38.09 10.28 -0.72
N ALA A 71 -38.13 9.88 0.56
CA ALA A 71 -39.26 10.13 1.48
C ALA A 71 -38.93 11.05 2.67
N GLY A 72 -37.65 11.27 2.95
CA GLY A 72 -37.17 12.15 4.02
C GLY A 72 -37.41 13.63 3.77
N SER A 73 -37.45 14.40 4.86
CA SER A 73 -37.40 15.85 4.81
C SER A 73 -36.07 16.31 4.15
N LYS A 74 -36.05 17.49 3.51
CA LYS A 74 -34.80 18.05 2.92
C LYS A 74 -33.59 18.03 3.87
N GLY A 75 -33.82 18.10 5.17
CA GLY A 75 -32.75 18.05 6.18
C GLY A 75 -32.12 16.67 6.36
N GLU A 76 -32.87 15.59 6.15
CA GLU A 76 -32.35 14.22 6.22
C GLU A 76 -31.48 13.90 5.00
N VAL A 77 -31.95 14.28 3.81
CA VAL A 77 -31.17 14.18 2.56
C VAL A 77 -29.85 14.95 2.66
N ASP A 78 -29.88 16.18 3.16
CA ASP A 78 -28.68 17.00 3.33
C ASP A 78 -27.72 16.41 4.37
N SER A 79 -28.23 15.75 5.41
CA SER A 79 -27.42 15.07 6.43
C SER A 79 -26.74 13.82 5.87
N ALA A 80 -27.47 12.97 5.16
CA ALA A 80 -26.93 11.77 4.51
C ALA A 80 -25.88 12.13 3.45
N LEU A 81 -26.15 13.13 2.61
CA LEU A 81 -25.17 13.66 1.65
C LEU A 81 -23.91 14.19 2.33
N LYS A 82 -24.05 14.87 3.48
CA LYS A 82 -22.90 15.37 4.25
C LYS A 82 -22.07 14.23 4.82
N ALA A 83 -22.70 13.18 5.34
CA ALA A 83 -22.02 11.99 5.85
C ALA A 83 -21.29 11.24 4.73
N LEU A 84 -21.97 11.02 3.59
CA LEU A 84 -21.38 10.38 2.41
C LEU A 84 -20.19 11.18 1.87
N ARG A 85 -20.34 12.50 1.70
CA ARG A 85 -19.25 13.37 1.25
C ARG A 85 -18.06 13.32 2.20
N ALA A 86 -18.31 13.35 3.51
CA ALA A 86 -17.25 13.24 4.51
C ALA A 86 -16.50 11.91 4.40
N PHE A 87 -17.21 10.79 4.26
CA PHE A 87 -16.60 9.47 4.09
C PHE A 87 -15.75 9.35 2.82
N VAL A 88 -16.32 9.74 1.67
CA VAL A 88 -15.61 9.69 0.40
C VAL A 88 -14.36 10.59 0.44
N SER A 89 -14.47 11.78 1.02
CA SER A 89 -13.34 12.70 1.18
C SER A 89 -12.24 12.11 2.06
N GLU A 90 -12.60 11.47 3.18
CA GLU A 90 -11.64 10.82 4.08
C GLU A 90 -10.94 9.62 3.44
N ILE A 91 -11.65 8.80 2.66
CA ILE A 91 -11.01 7.72 1.90
C ILE A 91 -10.08 8.31 0.84
N ARG A 92 -10.57 9.23 0.01
CA ARG A 92 -9.78 9.80 -1.10
C ARG A 92 -8.56 10.58 -0.62
N PHE A 93 -8.63 11.19 0.56
CA PHE A 93 -7.48 11.83 1.20
C PHE A 93 -6.30 10.88 1.41
N LYS A 94 -6.58 9.61 1.71
CA LYS A 94 -5.54 8.62 2.01
C LYS A 94 -5.34 7.58 0.90
N ASN A 95 -6.35 7.35 0.08
CA ASN A 95 -6.37 6.37 -0.99
C ASN A 95 -7.21 6.88 -2.17
N ALA A 96 -6.50 7.38 -3.18
CA ALA A 96 -7.12 7.95 -4.37
C ALA A 96 -7.85 6.89 -5.22
N ASP A 97 -7.37 5.66 -5.24
CA ASP A 97 -7.72 4.67 -6.27
C ASP A 97 -8.60 3.53 -5.78
N ILE A 98 -8.85 3.40 -4.47
CA ILE A 98 -9.68 2.30 -3.96
C ILE A 98 -11.11 2.36 -4.55
N PRO A 99 -11.65 1.24 -5.04
CA PRO A 99 -13.01 1.17 -5.55
C PRO A 99 -14.05 1.50 -4.48
N ILE A 100 -14.95 2.44 -4.81
CA ILE A 100 -16.10 2.79 -3.96
C ILE A 100 -17.35 2.69 -4.82
N TYR A 101 -18.28 1.83 -4.41
CA TYR A 101 -19.58 1.65 -5.03
C TYR A 101 -20.67 2.20 -4.12
N LEU A 102 -21.70 2.75 -4.75
CA LEU A 102 -22.98 2.95 -4.08
C LEU A 102 -23.92 1.81 -4.44
N TYR A 103 -24.75 1.41 -3.50
CA TYR A 103 -25.79 0.42 -3.65
C TYR A 103 -27.11 1.06 -3.25
N GLY A 104 -28.12 1.03 -4.11
CA GLY A 104 -29.39 1.69 -3.81
C GLY A 104 -30.37 1.64 -4.96
N GLU A 105 -31.52 2.28 -4.79
CA GLU A 105 -32.54 2.34 -5.83
C GLU A 105 -32.20 3.38 -6.92
N THR A 106 -32.74 3.17 -8.12
CA THR A 106 -32.53 4.06 -9.27
C THR A 106 -33.05 5.49 -9.00
N ARG A 107 -34.04 5.66 -8.13
CA ARG A 107 -34.58 6.97 -7.75
C ARG A 107 -33.61 7.74 -6.85
N THR A 108 -33.00 7.06 -5.89
CA THR A 108 -31.97 7.58 -4.98
C THR A 108 -30.79 8.18 -5.75
N SER A 109 -30.38 7.56 -6.85
CA SER A 109 -29.25 8.00 -7.69
C SER A 109 -29.39 9.43 -8.25
N GLN A 110 -30.63 9.91 -8.46
CA GLN A 110 -30.91 11.22 -9.05
C GLN A 110 -30.59 12.39 -8.10
N HIS A 111 -30.50 12.12 -6.80
CA HIS A 111 -30.27 13.11 -5.76
C HIS A 111 -28.77 13.27 -5.41
N ILE A 112 -27.90 12.46 -6.01
CA ILE A 112 -26.47 12.47 -5.71
C ILE A 112 -25.78 13.56 -6.54
N PRO A 113 -25.09 14.51 -5.89
CA PRO A 113 -24.44 15.59 -6.60
C PRO A 113 -23.19 15.11 -7.35
N ASN A 114 -22.89 15.79 -8.46
CA ASN A 114 -21.79 15.41 -9.38
C ASN A 114 -20.41 15.37 -8.73
N ASP A 115 -20.19 16.15 -7.67
CA ASP A 115 -18.92 16.15 -6.94
C ASP A 115 -18.67 14.82 -6.24
N ILE A 116 -19.72 14.16 -5.73
CA ILE A 116 -19.62 12.82 -5.13
C ILE A 116 -19.53 11.75 -6.21
N LEU A 117 -20.36 11.83 -7.24
CA LEU A 117 -20.37 10.85 -8.35
C LEU A 117 -19.01 10.71 -9.03
N ARG A 118 -18.25 11.80 -9.15
CA ARG A 118 -16.90 11.77 -9.75
C ARG A 118 -15.90 10.94 -8.95
N GLU A 119 -16.09 10.82 -7.63
CA GLU A 119 -15.17 10.10 -6.75
C GLU A 119 -15.54 8.61 -6.61
N LEU A 120 -16.73 8.22 -7.08
CA LEU A 120 -17.25 6.85 -7.02
C LEU A 120 -16.86 6.07 -8.28
N HIS A 121 -16.66 4.76 -8.13
CA HIS A 121 -16.37 3.87 -9.26
C HIS A 121 -17.64 3.45 -9.99
N GLY A 122 -18.75 3.32 -9.28
CA GLY A 122 -20.01 2.93 -9.89
C GLY A 122 -21.20 2.98 -8.93
N PHE A 123 -22.39 2.92 -9.52
CA PHE A 123 -23.65 2.77 -8.81
C PHE A 123 -24.23 1.39 -9.14
N ILE A 124 -24.58 0.63 -8.11
CA ILE A 124 -25.17 -0.70 -8.20
C ILE A 124 -26.67 -0.53 -7.93
N HIS A 125 -27.46 -0.75 -8.99
CA HIS A 125 -28.91 -0.65 -8.92
C HIS A 125 -29.51 -1.87 -8.22
N MET A 126 -30.26 -1.62 -7.15
CA MET A 126 -30.98 -2.65 -6.42
C MET A 126 -32.02 -3.32 -7.36
N PHE A 127 -32.07 -4.66 -7.35
CA PHE A 127 -33.02 -5.49 -8.11
C PHE A 127 -32.94 -5.46 -9.65
N GLU A 128 -32.05 -4.67 -10.25
CA GLU A 128 -31.90 -4.61 -11.72
C GLU A 128 -30.92 -5.65 -12.26
N GLU A 129 -29.98 -6.15 -11.44
CA GLU A 129 -28.97 -7.13 -11.83
C GLU A 129 -28.91 -8.35 -10.90
N THR A 130 -28.27 -9.43 -11.36
CA THR A 130 -28.06 -10.62 -10.55
C THR A 130 -26.88 -10.44 -9.58
N PRO A 131 -27.00 -10.89 -8.32
CA PRO A 131 -25.90 -10.82 -7.35
C PRO A 131 -24.60 -11.46 -7.84
N GLU A 132 -24.68 -12.54 -8.63
CA GLU A 132 -23.50 -13.22 -9.18
C GLU A 132 -22.76 -12.42 -10.25
N PHE A 133 -23.48 -11.60 -11.01
CA PHE A 133 -22.84 -10.74 -12.01
C PHE A 133 -22.18 -9.54 -11.33
N LEU A 134 -22.89 -8.89 -10.41
CA LEU A 134 -22.39 -7.79 -9.59
C LEU A 134 -21.16 -8.20 -8.78
N ALA A 135 -21.18 -9.36 -8.13
CA ALA A 135 -20.03 -9.90 -7.40
C ALA A 135 -18.80 -10.02 -8.30
N ARG A 136 -18.95 -10.58 -9.51
CA ARG A 136 -17.85 -10.69 -10.48
C ARG A 136 -17.33 -9.34 -10.94
N HIS A 137 -18.21 -8.35 -11.11
CA HIS A 137 -17.82 -6.99 -11.47
C HIS A 137 -17.01 -6.32 -10.35
N VAL A 138 -17.52 -6.31 -9.12
CA VAL A 138 -16.82 -5.73 -7.95
C VAL A 138 -15.49 -6.43 -7.71
N ILE A 139 -15.45 -7.76 -7.79
CA ILE A 139 -14.21 -8.55 -7.64
C ILE A 139 -13.19 -8.21 -8.72
N ARG A 140 -13.62 -7.98 -9.96
CA ARG A 140 -12.72 -7.57 -11.05
C ARG A 140 -12.04 -6.24 -10.73
N GLU A 141 -12.80 -5.24 -10.32
CA GLU A 141 -12.23 -3.93 -9.97
C GLU A 141 -11.37 -3.99 -8.70
N ALA A 142 -11.80 -4.76 -7.70
CA ALA A 142 -11.00 -5.02 -6.49
C ALA A 142 -9.66 -5.68 -6.82
N LYS A 143 -9.64 -6.67 -7.73
CA LYS A 143 -8.39 -7.30 -8.22
C LYS A 143 -7.53 -6.30 -8.98
N SER A 144 -8.10 -5.54 -9.90
CA SER A 144 -7.39 -4.51 -10.65
C SER A 144 -6.72 -3.49 -9.73
N TYR A 145 -7.43 -3.05 -8.70
CA TYR A 145 -6.87 -2.20 -7.65
C TYR A 145 -5.72 -2.88 -6.92
N LEU A 146 -5.90 -4.10 -6.40
CA LEU A 146 -4.85 -4.82 -5.66
C LEU A 146 -3.60 -5.09 -6.52
N ASP A 147 -3.77 -5.41 -7.80
CA ASP A 147 -2.67 -5.63 -8.73
C ASP A 147 -1.87 -4.34 -9.01
N SER A 148 -2.53 -3.17 -8.91
CA SER A 148 -1.87 -1.87 -9.09
C SER A 148 -1.06 -1.40 -7.88
N LEU A 149 -1.29 -1.98 -6.69
CA LEU A 149 -0.66 -1.53 -5.44
C LEU A 149 0.84 -1.88 -5.35
N ALA A 150 1.21 -3.06 -5.87
CA ALA A 150 2.55 -3.58 -5.67
C ALA A 150 3.57 -2.82 -6.54
N PRO A 151 4.62 -2.21 -5.96
CA PRO A 151 5.68 -1.60 -6.75
C PRO A 151 6.45 -2.66 -7.54
N PRO A 152 7.18 -2.28 -8.62
CA PRO A 152 7.68 -3.23 -9.60
C PRO A 152 8.50 -4.40 -9.02
N PHE A 153 9.46 -4.13 -8.12
CA PHE A 153 10.28 -5.18 -7.52
C PHE A 153 9.49 -6.08 -6.58
N PHE A 154 8.59 -5.51 -5.77
CA PHE A 154 7.76 -6.31 -4.87
C PHE A 154 6.81 -7.21 -5.66
N LYS A 155 6.21 -6.70 -6.74
CA LYS A 155 5.37 -7.50 -7.63
C LYS A 155 6.14 -8.68 -8.23
N ALA A 156 7.31 -8.43 -8.81
CA ALA A 156 8.15 -9.49 -9.38
C ALA A 156 8.58 -10.53 -8.31
N LEU A 157 8.87 -10.08 -7.09
CA LEU A 157 9.22 -10.97 -5.98
C LEU A 157 8.04 -11.85 -5.53
N LEU A 158 6.81 -11.31 -5.56
CA LEU A 158 5.60 -12.08 -5.28
C LEU A 158 5.35 -13.12 -6.34
N ASP A 159 5.48 -12.74 -7.62
CA ASP A 159 5.27 -13.63 -8.76
C ASP A 159 6.30 -14.79 -8.72
N TYR A 160 7.59 -14.50 -8.51
CA TYR A 160 8.65 -15.51 -8.33
C TYR A 160 8.34 -16.50 -7.21
N ALA A 161 7.90 -15.98 -6.06
CA ALA A 161 7.63 -16.80 -4.89
C ALA A 161 6.33 -17.63 -5.03
N ASP A 162 5.39 -17.21 -5.88
CA ASP A 162 4.18 -17.97 -6.19
C ASP A 162 4.40 -19.06 -7.24
N ASP A 163 5.33 -18.85 -8.18
CA ASP A 163 5.68 -19.82 -9.23
C ASP A 163 6.24 -21.15 -8.67
N GLY A 164 6.70 -21.17 -7.43
CA GLY A 164 7.14 -22.39 -6.75
C GLY A 164 8.42 -23.00 -7.32
N SER A 165 9.22 -22.19 -8.03
CA SER A 165 10.45 -22.60 -8.69
C SER A 165 11.45 -23.24 -7.72
N TYR A 166 11.90 -24.46 -8.06
CA TYR A 166 12.92 -25.18 -7.30
C TYR A 166 14.32 -24.77 -7.77
N SER A 167 15.07 -24.11 -6.90
CA SER A 167 16.38 -23.55 -7.24
C SER A 167 17.53 -24.51 -6.94
N TRP A 168 18.48 -24.65 -7.88
CA TRP A 168 19.76 -25.33 -7.68
C TRP A 168 20.93 -24.36 -7.43
N HIS A 169 20.61 -23.11 -7.10
CA HIS A 169 21.56 -22.02 -6.85
C HIS A 169 21.51 -21.56 -5.39
N CYS A 170 22.33 -20.57 -5.04
CA CYS A 170 22.27 -19.90 -3.74
C CYS A 170 20.97 -19.10 -3.57
N PRO A 171 20.51 -18.82 -2.35
CA PRO A 171 21.02 -19.29 -1.07
C PRO A 171 20.83 -20.80 -0.83
N GLY A 172 21.80 -21.43 -0.16
CA GLY A 172 21.81 -22.89 0.06
C GLY A 172 20.71 -23.43 0.97
N HIS A 173 19.89 -22.56 1.58
CA HIS A 173 18.68 -23.00 2.28
C HIS A 173 17.52 -23.32 1.35
N SER A 174 17.63 -22.98 0.05
CA SER A 174 16.67 -23.31 -1.01
C SER A 174 15.23 -22.94 -0.63
N GLY A 175 14.98 -21.67 -0.34
CA GLY A 175 13.65 -21.21 0.04
C GLY A 175 13.18 -21.65 1.44
N GLY A 176 14.08 -22.18 2.27
CA GLY A 176 13.81 -22.56 3.66
C GLY A 176 13.88 -24.07 3.92
N VAL A 177 14.01 -24.89 2.88
CA VAL A 177 14.07 -26.36 2.95
C VAL A 177 15.19 -26.86 3.86
N ALA A 178 16.36 -26.22 3.87
CA ALA A 178 17.45 -26.65 4.76
C ALA A 178 17.10 -26.52 6.25
N PHE A 179 16.31 -25.50 6.62
CA PHE A 179 15.92 -25.29 8.02
C PHE A 179 14.98 -26.39 8.53
N LEU A 180 14.22 -27.03 7.66
CA LEU A 180 13.33 -28.15 8.03
C LEU A 180 14.09 -29.41 8.47
N LYS A 181 15.40 -29.49 8.21
CA LYS A 181 16.26 -30.66 8.49
C LYS A 181 16.83 -30.70 9.91
N SER A 182 16.59 -29.69 10.75
CA SER A 182 16.99 -29.71 12.16
C SER A 182 15.89 -29.17 13.08
N PRO A 183 15.78 -29.62 14.35
CA PRO A 183 14.76 -29.11 15.27
C PRO A 183 14.85 -27.60 15.50
N VAL A 184 16.06 -27.06 15.66
CA VAL A 184 16.27 -25.60 15.80
C VAL A 184 15.94 -24.85 14.52
N GLY A 185 16.21 -25.45 13.35
CA GLY A 185 15.83 -24.89 12.06
C GLY A 185 14.32 -24.88 11.87
N GLN A 186 13.58 -25.88 12.34
CA GLN A 186 12.11 -25.84 12.29
C GLN A 186 11.55 -24.71 13.16
N MET A 187 12.12 -24.46 14.34
CA MET A 187 11.75 -23.30 15.16
C MET A 187 12.00 -21.99 14.39
N TYR A 188 13.16 -21.86 13.74
CA TYR A 188 13.50 -20.70 12.92
C TYR A 188 12.53 -20.51 11.74
N HIS A 189 12.23 -21.59 11.02
CA HIS A 189 11.31 -21.59 9.88
C HIS A 189 9.89 -21.19 10.31
N GLN A 190 9.40 -21.69 11.44
CA GLN A 190 8.08 -21.32 11.97
C GLN A 190 8.05 -19.87 12.47
N PHE A 191 9.15 -19.37 13.03
CA PHE A 191 9.25 -18.01 13.54
C PHE A 191 9.24 -16.97 12.40
N TYR A 192 10.08 -17.14 11.37
CA TYR A 192 10.15 -16.19 10.25
C TYR A 192 9.09 -16.41 9.16
N GLY A 193 8.62 -17.65 9.01
CA GLY A 193 7.65 -18.04 7.99
C GLY A 193 8.26 -18.32 6.62
N GLU A 194 7.55 -19.13 5.83
CA GLU A 194 8.04 -19.60 4.52
C GLU A 194 8.22 -18.46 3.51
N ASN A 195 7.27 -17.52 3.42
CA ASN A 195 7.32 -16.46 2.41
C ASN A 195 8.59 -15.59 2.50
N MET A 196 9.05 -15.30 3.73
CA MET A 196 10.29 -14.56 3.96
C MET A 196 11.50 -15.34 3.41
N LEU A 197 11.55 -16.64 3.68
CA LEU A 197 12.64 -17.51 3.24
C LEU A 197 12.61 -17.79 1.73
N ARG A 198 11.43 -17.79 1.11
CA ARG A 198 11.24 -17.89 -0.34
C ARG A 198 11.63 -16.62 -1.08
N ALA A 199 11.44 -15.47 -0.44
CA ALA A 199 11.87 -14.17 -0.95
C ALA A 199 13.38 -13.92 -0.77
N ASP A 200 14.09 -14.71 0.04
CA ASP A 200 15.55 -14.65 0.16
C ASP A 200 16.21 -15.40 -1.00
N VAL A 201 16.55 -14.63 -2.04
CA VAL A 201 17.07 -15.10 -3.32
C VAL A 201 18.34 -14.35 -3.68
N CYS A 202 19.14 -14.94 -4.58
CA CYS A 202 20.35 -14.31 -5.08
C CYS A 202 20.20 -13.88 -6.54
N ASN A 203 21.28 -13.30 -7.06
CA ASN A 203 21.46 -12.89 -8.45
C ASN A 203 21.19 -13.98 -9.51
N ALA A 204 21.02 -15.26 -9.15
CA ALA A 204 20.67 -16.30 -10.11
C ALA A 204 19.21 -16.19 -10.61
N VAL A 205 18.37 -15.41 -9.93
CA VAL A 205 16.99 -15.15 -10.35
C VAL A 205 16.97 -13.95 -11.31
N GLU A 206 17.15 -14.22 -12.59
CA GLU A 206 17.31 -13.19 -13.64
C GLU A 206 16.09 -12.27 -13.78
N GLU A 207 14.88 -12.80 -13.58
CA GLU A 207 13.62 -12.05 -13.68
C GLU A 207 13.50 -10.87 -12.69
N LEU A 208 14.19 -10.92 -11.55
CA LEU A 208 14.24 -9.81 -10.59
C LEU A 208 15.22 -8.72 -11.00
N GLY A 209 16.18 -9.04 -11.86
CA GLY A 209 17.32 -8.20 -12.18
C GLY A 209 18.43 -8.22 -11.12
N GLN A 210 19.40 -7.35 -11.31
CA GLN A 210 20.62 -7.25 -10.52
C GLN A 210 20.74 -5.86 -9.90
N LEU A 211 20.98 -5.82 -8.59
CA LEU A 211 21.17 -4.56 -7.87
C LEU A 211 22.41 -3.80 -8.37
N PRO A 212 23.58 -4.42 -8.60
CA PRO A 212 24.74 -3.70 -9.11
C PRO A 212 24.60 -3.20 -10.55
N ASP A 213 23.75 -3.84 -11.36
CA ASP A 213 23.57 -3.49 -12.77
C ASP A 213 22.36 -2.57 -13.01
N HIS A 214 21.59 -2.26 -11.96
CA HIS A 214 20.42 -1.37 -12.01
C HIS A 214 19.40 -1.76 -13.10
N ASN A 215 19.16 -3.06 -13.28
CA ASN A 215 18.32 -3.61 -14.36
C ASN A 215 17.08 -4.35 -13.83
N GLY A 216 16.26 -4.87 -14.75
CA GLY A 216 15.06 -5.64 -14.41
C GLY A 216 14.07 -4.88 -13.52
N ALA A 217 13.44 -5.62 -12.59
CA ALA A 217 12.48 -5.07 -11.65
C ALA A 217 13.12 -4.12 -10.62
N ILE A 218 14.39 -4.34 -10.28
CA ILE A 218 15.17 -3.43 -9.43
C ILE A 218 15.31 -2.07 -10.08
N GLY A 219 15.83 -2.01 -11.31
CA GLY A 219 16.01 -0.74 -12.02
C GLY A 219 14.69 -0.01 -12.29
N ALA A 220 13.60 -0.75 -12.56
CA ALA A 220 12.26 -0.18 -12.65
C ALA A 220 11.81 0.45 -11.33
N SER A 221 12.15 -0.17 -10.19
CA SER A 221 11.83 0.35 -8.87
C SER A 221 12.66 1.56 -8.49
N GLU A 222 13.94 1.60 -8.86
CA GLU A 222 14.80 2.77 -8.69
C GLU A 222 14.25 3.98 -9.48
N ARG A 223 13.83 3.78 -10.74
CA ARG A 223 13.17 4.83 -11.53
C ARG A 223 11.84 5.28 -10.92
N ASN A 224 11.04 4.34 -10.40
CA ASN A 224 9.79 4.68 -9.73
C ASN A 224 10.05 5.48 -8.44
N ALA A 225 11.07 5.10 -7.66
CA ALA A 225 11.47 5.84 -6.46
C ALA A 225 11.99 7.24 -6.81
N ALA A 226 12.82 7.38 -7.87
CA ALA A 226 13.29 8.67 -8.35
C ALA A 226 12.13 9.62 -8.68
N ARG A 227 11.09 9.12 -9.36
CA ARG A 227 9.85 9.88 -9.63
C ARG A 227 9.13 10.30 -8.34
N ILE A 228 9.00 9.40 -7.36
CA ILE A 228 8.28 9.66 -6.09
C ILE A 228 9.03 10.69 -5.23
N PHE A 229 10.35 10.53 -5.09
CA PHE A 229 11.19 11.42 -4.28
C PHE A 229 11.65 12.68 -5.03
N ASN A 230 11.19 12.87 -6.26
CA ASN A 230 11.54 14.00 -7.12
C ASN A 230 13.05 14.18 -7.29
N ALA A 231 13.73 13.09 -7.66
CA ALA A 231 15.16 13.06 -7.97
C ALA A 231 15.39 12.61 -9.41
N ASP A 232 16.50 13.06 -10.03
CA ASP A 232 16.87 12.62 -11.38
C ASP A 232 17.22 11.12 -11.39
N HIS A 233 17.92 10.66 -10.35
CA HIS A 233 18.32 9.28 -10.15
C HIS A 233 18.15 8.87 -8.68
N CYS A 234 17.80 7.61 -8.45
CA CYS A 234 17.70 7.02 -7.12
C CYS A 234 18.43 5.68 -7.12
N PHE A 235 19.27 5.45 -6.12
CA PHE A 235 20.03 4.22 -5.95
C PHE A 235 19.61 3.53 -4.65
N PHE A 236 19.28 2.25 -4.72
CA PHE A 236 18.96 1.49 -3.51
C PHE A 236 20.22 1.01 -2.81
N VAL A 237 20.30 1.25 -1.49
CA VAL A 237 21.46 0.89 -0.65
C VAL A 237 21.00 0.06 0.53
N THR A 238 21.47 -1.19 0.60
CA THR A 238 21.06 -2.18 1.61
C THR A 238 21.88 -2.12 2.91
N ASN A 239 22.86 -1.22 3.00
CA ASN A 239 23.71 -1.05 4.18
C ASN A 239 23.58 0.37 4.81
N GLY A 240 22.37 0.93 4.71
CA GLY A 240 21.94 2.21 5.30
C GLY A 240 22.64 3.46 4.75
N THR A 241 22.18 4.63 5.19
CA THR A 241 22.74 5.94 4.78
C THR A 241 24.21 6.11 5.13
N SER A 242 24.71 5.36 6.12
CA SER A 242 26.14 5.30 6.43
C SER A 242 26.98 4.85 5.23
N THR A 243 26.46 3.94 4.41
CA THR A 243 27.11 3.47 3.18
C THR A 243 26.79 4.39 2.02
N SER A 244 25.55 4.92 1.93
CA SER A 244 25.19 5.91 0.91
C SER A 244 26.11 7.14 0.94
N ASN A 245 26.41 7.68 2.12
CA ASN A 245 27.36 8.78 2.28
C ASN A 245 28.74 8.41 1.72
N LYS A 246 29.24 7.20 2.01
CA LYS A 246 30.53 6.74 1.50
C LYS A 246 30.53 6.59 -0.02
N MET A 247 29.44 6.07 -0.60
CA MET A 247 29.30 5.94 -2.05
C MET A 247 29.40 7.30 -2.73
N VAL A 248 28.68 8.31 -2.23
CA VAL A 248 28.73 9.68 -2.77
C VAL A 248 30.13 10.26 -2.62
N TRP A 249 30.76 10.11 -1.46
CA TRP A 249 32.11 10.62 -1.22
C TRP A 249 33.15 9.97 -2.11
N HIS A 250 33.17 8.64 -2.23
CA HIS A 250 34.09 7.92 -3.11
C HIS A 250 33.88 8.22 -4.59
N HIS A 251 32.69 8.69 -4.98
CA HIS A 251 32.43 9.13 -6.35
C HIS A 251 32.90 10.56 -6.62
N THR A 252 32.92 11.44 -5.61
CA THR A 252 33.07 12.89 -5.81
C THR A 252 34.33 13.50 -5.20
N VAL A 253 35.05 12.76 -4.36
CA VAL A 253 36.19 13.26 -3.57
C VAL A 253 37.42 12.38 -3.80
N ALA A 254 38.52 12.99 -4.24
CA ALA A 254 39.81 12.36 -4.35
C ALA A 254 40.70 12.63 -3.11
N PRO A 255 41.80 11.88 -2.94
CA PRO A 255 42.81 12.22 -1.94
C PRO A 255 43.32 13.66 -2.09
N ASP A 256 43.56 14.32 -0.96
CA ASP A 256 44.02 15.70 -0.85
C ASP A 256 43.03 16.78 -1.34
N ASP A 257 41.83 16.41 -1.79
CA ASP A 257 40.79 17.39 -2.12
C ASP A 257 40.33 18.15 -0.87
N VAL A 258 40.12 19.46 -1.03
CA VAL A 258 39.55 20.31 0.02
C VAL A 258 38.03 20.19 -0.02
N VAL A 259 37.45 19.73 1.08
CA VAL A 259 36.00 19.49 1.20
C VAL A 259 35.39 20.38 2.27
N VAL A 260 34.23 20.98 1.97
CA VAL A 260 33.49 21.80 2.93
C VAL A 260 32.46 20.91 3.64
N VAL A 261 32.55 20.83 4.96
CA VAL A 261 31.79 19.85 5.76
C VAL A 261 31.07 20.53 6.91
N ASP A 262 29.80 20.22 7.14
CA ASP A 262 29.11 20.64 8.37
C ASP A 262 29.82 20.04 9.61
N ARG A 263 30.15 20.85 10.60
CA ARG A 263 30.75 20.35 11.85
C ARG A 263 29.78 19.46 12.63
N ASN A 264 28.47 19.62 12.44
CA ASN A 264 27.42 18.73 12.96
C ASN A 264 27.12 17.56 12.00
N CYS A 265 28.17 16.91 11.50
CA CYS A 265 28.02 15.78 10.58
C CYS A 265 27.87 14.44 11.31
N HIS A 266 27.20 13.48 10.65
CA HIS A 266 27.12 12.11 11.12
C HIS A 266 28.49 11.42 11.06
N LYS A 267 28.76 10.45 11.95
CA LYS A 267 30.04 9.72 12.04
C LYS A 267 30.49 9.11 10.70
N SER A 268 29.55 8.72 9.84
CA SER A 268 29.86 8.20 8.50
C SER A 268 30.57 9.20 7.59
N ILE A 269 30.35 10.50 7.76
CA ILE A 269 31.07 11.56 7.03
C ILE A 269 32.53 11.60 7.47
N LEU A 270 32.78 11.53 8.79
CA LEU A 270 34.14 11.43 9.32
C LEU A 270 34.87 10.18 8.81
N HIS A 271 34.18 9.04 8.76
CA HIS A 271 34.76 7.83 8.15
C HIS A 271 35.10 8.06 6.66
N SER A 272 34.23 8.76 5.92
CA SER A 272 34.45 9.05 4.50
C SER A 272 35.66 9.96 4.27
N ILE A 273 35.81 11.02 5.08
CA ILE A 273 36.98 11.91 5.06
C ILE A 273 38.27 11.10 5.27
N ILE A 274 38.28 10.22 6.29
CA ILE A 274 39.45 9.38 6.61
C ILE A 274 39.78 8.44 5.46
N MET A 275 38.79 7.75 4.89
CA MET A 275 39.01 6.76 3.83
C MET A 275 39.40 7.39 2.49
N CYS A 276 38.87 8.58 2.18
CA CYS A 276 39.21 9.29 0.95
C CYS A 276 40.53 10.07 1.07
N GLY A 277 41.02 10.34 2.28
CA GLY A 277 42.20 11.17 2.49
C GLY A 277 41.95 12.66 2.18
N ALA A 278 40.72 13.12 2.37
CA ALA A 278 40.32 14.50 2.06
C ALA A 278 40.77 15.48 3.15
N ILE A 279 40.89 16.77 2.80
CA ILE A 279 41.24 17.87 3.71
C ILE A 279 39.95 18.63 4.09
N PRO A 280 39.39 18.42 5.29
CA PRO A 280 38.10 19.01 5.64
C PRO A 280 38.23 20.46 6.16
N VAL A 281 37.40 21.34 5.62
CA VAL A 281 37.12 22.67 6.17
C VAL A 281 35.72 22.64 6.77
N PHE A 282 35.62 22.85 8.09
CA PHE A 282 34.37 22.69 8.81
C PHE A 282 33.58 24.00 8.94
N MET A 283 32.30 23.94 8.56
CA MET A 283 31.32 24.99 8.84
C MET A 283 30.80 24.85 10.27
N THR A 284 30.96 25.88 11.10
CA THR A 284 30.59 25.81 12.52
C THR A 284 29.14 26.23 12.72
N PRO A 285 28.26 25.33 13.19
CA PRO A 285 26.88 25.68 13.49
C PRO A 285 26.78 26.56 14.73
N THR A 286 25.68 27.29 14.84
CA THR A 286 25.29 27.99 16.07
C THR A 286 24.87 26.99 17.16
N ARG A 287 24.72 27.45 18.41
CA ARG A 287 24.09 26.67 19.49
C ARG A 287 23.31 27.58 20.43
N ASN A 288 22.20 27.09 20.99
CA ASN A 288 21.48 27.81 22.05
C ASN A 288 22.07 27.54 23.44
N HIS A 289 21.55 28.22 24.46
CA HIS A 289 22.05 28.09 25.84
C HIS A 289 21.76 26.72 26.49
N TYR A 290 20.88 25.90 25.90
CA TYR A 290 20.62 24.51 26.34
C TYR A 290 21.56 23.50 25.69
N GLY A 291 22.41 23.92 24.75
CA GLY A 291 23.32 23.04 24.02
C GLY A 291 22.70 22.39 22.78
N ILE A 292 21.50 22.81 22.36
CA ILE A 292 20.92 22.38 21.08
C ILE A 292 21.69 23.06 19.95
N ILE A 293 22.16 22.26 19.00
CA ILE A 293 22.87 22.73 17.81
C ILE A 293 21.86 23.39 16.87
N GLY A 294 22.14 24.64 16.50
CA GLY A 294 21.37 25.42 15.55
C GLY A 294 21.95 25.34 14.13
N PRO A 295 21.44 26.14 13.19
CA PRO A 295 21.94 26.16 11.81
C PRO A 295 23.34 26.81 11.71
N ILE A 296 24.01 26.59 10.58
CA ILE A 296 25.19 27.34 10.14
C ILE A 296 24.73 28.77 9.76
N PRO A 297 25.42 29.84 10.20
CA PRO A 297 25.07 31.23 9.89
C PRO A 297 25.12 31.61 8.40
#